data_AF-A0AAD2EIU3-F1
#
_entry.id   AF-A0AAD2EIU3-F1
#
_cell.length_a   1.000
_cell.length_b   1.000
_cell.length_c   1.000
_cell.angle_alpha   90.00
_cell.angle_beta   90.00
_cell.angle_gamma   90.00
#
_symmetry.space_group_name_H-M   'P 1'
#
loop_
_entity.id
_entity.type
_entity.pdbx_description
1 polymer ?
#
loop_
_entity_poly.entity_id
_entity_poly.type
_entity_poly.pdbx_seq_one_letter_code
_entity_poly.pdbx_strand_id
1 'polypeptide(L)'
;MFHNVDPDAPRVWRIGEPFAEFAQRFVPKTHGMWPGQSWLMDKLHITKRPRSEYDHRMLQLHDLAKADLQYQRSAPQQTFEFAPGATWLVFSDQALHAAMRGRAMMEQTFYLDPAAIADRTHSPEAVLSRMLGKPMLPQH
;
A
#
# COMPACT_ATOMS: atom_id res chain seq x y z
N MET A 1 -7.15 -1.97 -11.00
CA MET A 1 -6.92 -2.16 -12.45
C MET A 1 -6.57 -0.81 -13.04
N PHE A 2 -5.60 -0.79 -13.95
CA PHE A 2 -5.05 0.40 -14.56
C PHE A 2 -5.00 0.21 -16.07
N HIS A 3 -5.35 1.26 -16.82
CA HIS A 3 -5.31 1.25 -18.28
C HIS A 3 -4.67 2.54 -18.79
N ASN A 4 -3.64 2.41 -19.63
CA ASN A 4 -3.01 3.55 -20.28
C ASN A 4 -3.83 3.97 -21.51
N VAL A 5 -4.53 5.09 -21.39
CA VAL A 5 -5.34 5.67 -22.48
C VAL A 5 -4.60 6.73 -23.28
N ASP A 6 -3.33 6.97 -22.98
CA ASP A 6 -2.50 7.86 -23.78
C ASP A 6 -2.24 7.23 -25.16
N PRO A 7 -2.43 7.97 -26.26
CA PRO A 7 -2.25 7.43 -27.61
C PRO A 7 -0.78 7.20 -27.98
N ASP A 8 0.14 7.97 -27.40
CA ASP A 8 1.53 8.06 -27.90
C ASP A 8 2.58 7.77 -26.82
N ALA A 9 2.28 8.09 -25.55
CA ALA A 9 3.26 8.04 -24.48
C ALA A 9 3.07 6.84 -23.53
N PRO A 10 4.16 6.16 -23.12
CA PRO A 10 4.08 5.14 -22.09
C PRO A 10 3.84 5.75 -20.70
N ARG A 11 3.19 4.97 -19.84
CA ARG A 11 3.10 5.22 -18.41
C ARG A 11 4.29 4.55 -17.72
N VAL A 12 5.20 5.34 -17.16
CA VAL A 12 6.43 4.84 -16.54
C VAL A 12 6.22 4.73 -15.04
N TRP A 13 6.35 3.51 -14.51
CA TRP A 13 6.29 3.23 -13.09
C TRP A 13 7.63 2.71 -12.58
N ARG A 14 7.88 2.95 -11.31
CA ARG A 14 8.90 2.23 -10.53
C ARG A 14 8.20 1.30 -9.58
N ILE A 15 8.56 0.02 -9.63
CA ILE A 15 8.03 -1.03 -8.77
C ILE A 15 9.14 -1.38 -7.77
N GLY A 16 8.85 -1.24 -6.49
CA GLY A 16 9.82 -1.46 -5.41
C GLY A 16 9.97 -2.92 -5.01
N GLU A 17 10.71 -3.13 -3.92
CA GLU A 17 10.91 -4.43 -3.29
C GLU A 17 9.60 -5.07 -2.77
N PRO A 18 9.57 -6.39 -2.53
CA PRO A 18 8.41 -7.07 -1.96
C PRO A 18 7.97 -6.46 -0.62
N PHE A 19 6.65 -6.42 -0.38
CA PHE A 19 6.08 -5.83 0.84
C PHE A 19 6.68 -6.39 2.14
N ALA A 20 7.02 -7.68 2.19
CA ALA A 20 7.59 -8.30 3.37
C ALA A 20 8.98 -7.75 3.73
N GLU A 21 9.82 -7.43 2.75
CA GLU A 21 11.15 -6.84 2.97
C GLU A 21 11.02 -5.39 3.42
N PHE A 22 10.13 -4.65 2.77
CA PHE A 22 9.76 -3.30 3.17
C PHE A 22 9.23 -3.24 4.61
N ALA A 23 8.28 -4.12 4.95
CA ALA A 23 7.69 -4.20 6.28
C ALA A 23 8.76 -4.49 7.34
N GLN A 24 9.71 -5.39 7.08
CA GLN A 24 10.83 -5.67 8.00
C GLN A 24 11.63 -4.42 8.38
N ARG A 25 11.81 -3.48 7.47
CA ARG A 25 12.59 -2.25 7.71
C ARG A 25 11.81 -1.19 8.50
N PHE A 26 10.51 -1.06 8.24
CA PHE A 26 9.72 0.08 8.74
C PHE A 26 8.73 -0.28 9.85
N VAL A 27 8.25 -1.53 9.94
CA VAL A 27 7.32 -1.96 11.01
C VAL A 27 7.88 -1.68 12.42
N PRO A 28 9.17 -1.92 12.72
CA PRO A 28 9.74 -1.60 14.03
C PRO A 28 9.69 -0.11 14.39
N LYS A 29 9.61 0.78 13.38
CA LYS A 29 9.52 2.23 13.54
C LYS A 29 8.06 2.72 13.66
N THR A 30 7.07 1.83 13.49
CA THR A 30 5.65 2.19 13.60
C THR A 30 5.15 2.05 15.03
N HIS A 31 4.32 3.00 15.46
CA HIS A 31 3.67 2.97 16.76
C HIS A 31 2.26 2.37 16.66
N GLY A 32 1.83 1.67 17.71
CA GLY A 32 0.43 1.26 17.83
C GLY A 32 -0.48 2.47 18.05
N MET A 33 -1.76 2.34 17.69
CA MET A 33 -2.74 3.38 17.96
C MET A 33 -3.02 3.42 19.47
N TRP A 34 -3.24 4.62 20.01
CA TRP A 34 -3.64 4.73 21.42
C TRP A 34 -5.10 4.33 21.60
N PRO A 35 -5.47 3.65 22.72
CA PRO A 35 -6.86 3.33 23.01
C PRO A 35 -7.73 4.59 22.98
N GLY A 36 -8.77 4.61 22.14
CA GLY A 36 -9.69 5.75 22.01
C GLY A 36 -9.30 6.81 20.98
N GLN A 37 -8.11 6.72 20.37
CA GLN A 37 -7.68 7.67 19.34
C GLN A 37 -8.54 7.58 18.07
N SER A 38 -8.91 6.36 17.64
CA SER A 38 -9.82 6.14 16.51
C SER A 38 -11.20 6.78 16.74
N TRP A 39 -11.73 6.65 17.96
CA TRP A 39 -12.99 7.27 18.36
C TRP A 39 -12.91 8.80 18.38
N LEU A 40 -11.80 9.36 18.86
CA LEU A 40 -11.59 10.81 18.85
C LEU A 40 -11.45 11.35 17.43
N MET A 41 -10.73 10.66 16.55
CA MET A 41 -10.58 11.04 15.13
C MET A 41 -11.91 10.97 14.36
N ASP A 42 -12.73 9.96 14.65
CA ASP A 42 -14.09 9.81 14.10
C ASP A 42 -15.01 10.93 14.60
N LYS A 43 -15.01 11.22 15.90
CA LYS A 43 -15.79 12.32 16.51
C LYS A 43 -15.39 13.70 15.98
N LEU A 44 -14.10 13.91 15.73
CA LEU A 44 -13.57 15.15 15.14
C LEU A 44 -13.73 15.21 13.62
N HIS A 45 -14.40 14.22 12.99
CA HIS A 45 -14.61 14.13 11.53
C HIS A 45 -13.31 14.18 10.69
N ILE A 46 -12.18 13.82 11.30
CA ILE A 46 -10.89 13.72 10.61
C ILE A 46 -10.87 12.47 9.71
N THR A 47 -11.56 11.41 10.13
CA THR A 47 -11.71 10.16 9.37
C THR A 47 -13.17 9.87 9.06
N LYS A 48 -13.49 9.44 7.84
CA LYS A 48 -14.86 9.09 7.42
C LYS A 48 -15.42 7.82 8.08
N ARG A 49 -14.55 7.02 8.70
CA ARG A 49 -14.85 5.75 9.39
C ARG A 49 -13.87 5.55 10.55
N PRO A 50 -14.19 4.71 11.55
CA PRO A 50 -13.25 4.31 12.58
C PRO A 50 -12.02 3.69 11.93
N ARG A 51 -10.86 4.30 12.16
CA ARG A 51 -9.59 3.83 11.61
C ARG A 51 -9.18 2.52 12.30
N SER A 52 -8.91 1.47 11.53
CA SER A 52 -8.39 0.22 12.08
C SER A 52 -6.91 0.35 12.48
N GLU A 53 -6.43 -0.52 13.37
CA GLU A 53 -5.00 -0.65 13.70
C GLU A 53 -4.15 -0.90 12.44
N TYR A 54 -4.67 -1.72 11.53
CA TYR A 54 -4.08 -1.99 10.21
C TYR A 54 -3.90 -0.70 9.40
N ASP A 55 -4.97 0.08 9.20
CA ASP A 55 -4.94 1.34 8.42
C ASP A 55 -4.04 2.39 9.06
N HIS A 56 -3.91 2.36 10.38
CA HIS A 56 -3.00 3.24 11.10
C HIS A 56 -1.54 2.91 10.81
N ARG A 57 -1.18 1.63 10.88
CA ARG A 57 0.18 1.17 10.58
C ARG A 57 0.53 1.31 9.12
N MET A 58 -0.37 0.97 8.20
CA MET A 58 -0.13 1.11 6.76
C MET A 58 0.17 2.55 6.37
N LEU A 59 -0.51 3.52 6.95
CA LEU A 59 -0.22 4.94 6.69
C LEU A 59 1.11 5.38 7.30
N GLN A 60 1.43 4.94 8.52
CA GLN A 60 2.74 5.23 9.11
C GLN A 60 3.88 4.63 8.26
N LEU A 61 3.72 3.40 7.78
CA LEU A 61 4.69 2.77 6.88
C LEU A 61 4.87 3.61 5.61
N HIS A 62 3.77 4.02 4.99
CA HIS A 62 3.79 4.87 3.80
C HIS A 62 4.50 6.21 4.06
N ASP A 63 4.21 6.88 5.17
CA ASP A 63 4.77 8.19 5.49
C ASP A 63 6.26 8.09 5.86
N LEU A 64 6.64 7.09 6.67
CA LEU A 64 8.04 6.82 7.00
C LEU A 64 8.86 6.49 5.76
N ALA A 65 8.32 5.69 4.84
CA ALA A 65 8.97 5.34 3.58
C ALA A 65 9.17 6.54 2.66
N LYS A 66 8.20 7.46 2.61
CA LYS A 66 8.30 8.69 1.84
C LYS A 66 9.27 9.70 2.45
N ALA A 67 9.35 9.74 3.78
CA ALA A 67 10.27 10.63 4.49
C ALA A 67 11.74 10.15 4.40
N ASP A 68 11.97 8.85 4.25
CA ASP A 68 13.32 8.27 4.16
C ASP A 68 13.92 8.44 2.75
N LEU A 69 14.61 9.56 2.53
CA LEU A 69 15.27 9.88 1.26
C LEU A 69 16.38 8.89 0.88
N GLN A 70 17.02 8.23 1.86
CA GLN A 70 18.05 7.23 1.57
C GLN A 70 17.41 5.96 1.04
N TYR A 71 16.31 5.53 1.64
CA TYR A 71 15.50 4.43 1.14
C TYR A 71 14.97 4.71 -0.27
N GLN A 72 14.38 5.88 -0.52
CA GLN A 72 13.89 6.28 -1.85
C GLN A 72 14.98 6.23 -2.95
N ARG A 73 16.24 6.44 -2.58
CA ARG A 73 17.38 6.42 -3.52
C ARG A 73 17.98 5.05 -3.72
N SER A 74 18.07 4.24 -2.66
CA SER A 74 18.87 3.00 -2.64
C SER A 74 18.04 1.72 -2.64
N ALA A 75 16.72 1.80 -2.41
CA ALA A 75 15.86 0.64 -2.42
C ALA A 75 15.87 -0.05 -3.80
N PRO A 76 15.81 -1.40 -3.84
CA PRO A 76 15.60 -2.14 -5.07
C PRO A 76 14.31 -1.65 -5.75
N GLN A 77 14.46 -1.11 -6.96
CA GLN A 77 13.34 -0.62 -7.76
C GLN A 77 13.55 -0.99 -9.22
N GLN A 78 12.51 -1.53 -9.84
CA GLN A 78 12.47 -1.83 -11.26
C GLN A 78 11.65 -0.75 -11.96
N THR A 79 12.23 -0.12 -12.97
CA THR A 79 11.45 0.76 -13.85
C THR A 79 10.73 -0.10 -14.89
N PHE A 80 9.43 0.10 -15.05
CA PHE A 80 8.62 -0.56 -16.05
C PHE A 80 7.82 0.48 -16.84
N GLU A 81 7.81 0.33 -18.16
CA GLU A 81 7.11 1.21 -19.07
C GLU A 81 5.88 0.49 -19.62
N PHE A 82 4.70 0.93 -19.20
CA PHE A 82 3.43 0.43 -19.74
C PHE A 82 3.12 1.20 -21.03
N ALA A 83 3.18 0.50 -22.16
CA ALA A 83 2.91 1.07 -23.47
C ALA A 83 1.50 1.72 -23.58
N PRO A 84 1.28 2.63 -24.54
CA PRO A 84 -0.05 3.06 -24.96
C PRO A 84 -1.02 1.87 -25.13
N GLY A 85 -2.24 1.97 -24.58
CA GLY A 85 -3.24 0.91 -24.64
C GLY A 85 -3.01 -0.29 -23.71
N ALA A 86 -1.88 -0.34 -22.99
CA ALA A 86 -1.62 -1.43 -22.04
C ALA A 86 -2.58 -1.38 -20.85
N THR A 87 -2.96 -2.57 -20.36
CA THR A 87 -3.76 -2.75 -19.16
C THR A 87 -3.00 -3.61 -18.16
N TRP A 88 -2.99 -3.21 -16.89
CA TRP A 88 -2.38 -3.98 -15.83
C TRP A 88 -3.22 -4.02 -14.57
N LEU A 89 -3.01 -5.08 -13.79
CA LEU A 89 -3.65 -5.32 -12.51
C LEU A 89 -2.56 -5.37 -11.44
N VAL A 90 -2.83 -4.72 -10.32
CA VAL A 90 -1.90 -4.65 -9.20
C VAL A 90 -2.69 -4.52 -7.91
N PHE A 91 -2.24 -5.24 -6.88
CA PHE A 91 -2.62 -4.99 -5.50
C PHE A 91 -1.79 -3.80 -5.00
N SER A 92 -2.35 -2.59 -5.11
CA SER A 92 -1.64 -1.33 -4.84
C SER A 92 -1.27 -1.14 -3.37
N ASP A 93 -1.91 -1.89 -2.47
CA ASP A 93 -1.60 -1.98 -1.05
C ASP A 93 -0.39 -2.89 -0.75
N GLN A 94 -0.13 -3.89 -1.59
CA GLN A 94 1.00 -4.80 -1.47
C GLN A 94 2.20 -4.37 -2.32
N ALA A 95 1.96 -3.88 -3.55
CA ALA A 95 3.02 -3.47 -4.45
C ALA A 95 3.46 -2.03 -4.16
N LEU A 96 4.71 -1.88 -3.72
CA LEU A 96 5.36 -0.57 -3.67
C LEU A 96 5.48 -0.05 -5.10
N HIS A 97 4.81 1.06 -5.40
CA HIS A 97 4.81 1.63 -6.74
C HIS A 97 4.89 3.16 -6.70
N ALA A 98 5.57 3.71 -7.70
CA ALA A 98 5.65 5.15 -7.93
C ALA A 98 5.44 5.46 -9.42
N ALA A 99 4.44 6.29 -9.74
CA ALA A 99 4.22 6.76 -11.10
C ALA A 99 5.18 7.92 -11.40
N MET A 100 6.11 7.69 -12.33
CA MET A 100 7.17 8.66 -12.66
C MET A 100 6.80 9.58 -13.81
N ARG A 101 6.13 9.03 -14.84
CA ARG A 101 5.76 9.77 -16.06
C ARG A 101 4.52 9.15 -16.72
N GLY A 102 3.81 9.95 -17.50
CA GLY A 102 2.65 9.55 -18.32
C GLY A 102 1.50 10.53 -18.08
N ARG A 103 0.75 10.87 -19.13
CA ARG A 103 -0.20 11.99 -19.08
C ARG A 103 -1.64 11.54 -18.82
N ALA A 104 -2.06 10.43 -19.42
CA ALA A 104 -3.44 9.96 -19.35
C ALA A 104 -3.50 8.49 -18.91
N MET A 105 -4.36 8.19 -17.93
CA MET A 105 -4.53 6.85 -17.38
C MET A 105 -5.90 6.73 -16.73
N MET A 106 -6.56 5.59 -16.94
CA MET A 106 -7.78 5.24 -16.21
C MET A 106 -7.46 4.25 -15.09
N GLU A 107 -8.07 4.45 -13.93
CA GLU A 107 -7.99 3.56 -12.78
C GLU A 107 -9.39 3.06 -12.42
N GLN A 108 -9.48 1.77 -12.12
CA GLN A 108 -10.62 1.20 -11.41
C GLN A 108 -10.13 0.45 -10.17
N THR A 109 -10.53 0.93 -9.00
CA THR A 109 -10.31 0.26 -7.72
C THR A 109 -11.37 -0.83 -7.51
N PHE A 110 -10.94 -2.00 -7.07
CA PHE A 110 -11.82 -3.10 -6.66
C PHE A 110 -11.49 -3.46 -5.22
N TYR A 111 -12.51 -3.71 -4.42
CA TYR A 111 -12.35 -4.19 -3.05
C TYR A 111 -12.52 -5.71 -3.06
N LEU A 112 -11.52 -6.41 -2.54
CA LEU A 112 -11.53 -7.86 -2.39
C LEU A 112 -11.51 -8.19 -0.91
N ASP A 113 -12.41 -9.06 -0.47
CA ASP A 113 -12.37 -9.60 0.88
C ASP A 113 -11.10 -10.44 1.07
N PRO A 114 -10.29 -10.23 2.12
CA PRO A 114 -9.14 -11.08 2.43
C PRO A 114 -9.49 -12.58 2.47
N ALA A 115 -10.74 -12.92 2.82
CA ALA A 115 -11.21 -14.29 2.83
C ALA A 115 -11.28 -14.93 1.43
N ALA A 116 -11.45 -14.13 0.37
CA ALA A 116 -11.53 -14.58 -1.01
C ALA A 116 -10.15 -14.76 -1.69
N ILE A 117 -9.06 -14.38 -1.03
CA ILE A 117 -7.70 -14.54 -1.57
C ILE A 117 -7.25 -16.00 -1.39
N ALA A 118 -6.84 -16.63 -2.50
CA ALA A 118 -6.42 -18.03 -2.52
C ALA A 118 -5.22 -18.29 -1.58
N ASP A 119 -4.24 -17.40 -1.57
CA ASP A 119 -3.11 -17.43 -0.64
C ASP A 119 -3.12 -16.20 0.26
N ARG A 120 -3.66 -16.39 1.47
CA ARG A 120 -3.77 -15.34 2.48
C ARG A 120 -2.44 -15.01 3.16
N THR A 121 -1.40 -15.85 3.00
CA THR A 121 -0.13 -15.68 3.73
C THR A 121 0.70 -14.50 3.23
N HIS A 122 0.42 -14.03 2.01
CA HIS A 122 1.10 -12.92 1.36
C HIS A 122 0.35 -11.59 1.47
N SER A 123 -0.87 -11.58 2.03
CA SER A 123 -1.60 -10.33 2.20
C SER A 123 -0.82 -9.39 3.14
N PRO A 124 -0.85 -8.06 2.91
CA PRO A 124 -0.16 -7.12 3.79
C PRO A 124 -0.62 -7.26 5.24
N GLU A 125 -1.91 -7.55 5.44
CA GLU A 125 -2.50 -7.84 6.75
C GLU A 125 -1.84 -9.05 7.42
N ALA A 126 -1.75 -10.18 6.73
CA ALA A 126 -1.16 -11.39 7.30
C ALA A 126 0.34 -11.21 7.60
N VAL A 127 1.06 -10.49 6.73
CA VAL A 127 2.47 -10.13 6.96
C VAL A 127 2.61 -9.30 8.24
N LEU A 128 1.80 -8.25 8.40
CA LEU A 128 1.82 -7.41 9.59
C LEU A 128 1.39 -8.15 10.86
N SER A 129 0.32 -8.96 10.77
CA SER A 129 -0.16 -9.78 11.88
C SER A 129 0.92 -10.74 12.40
N ARG A 130 1.66 -11.39 11.48
CA ARG A 130 2.79 -12.27 11.82
C ARG A 130 3.95 -11.50 12.44
N MET A 131 4.31 -10.35 11.87
CA MET A 131 5.43 -9.55 12.37
C MET A 131 5.18 -8.93 13.75
N LEU A 132 3.93 -8.59 14.05
CA LEU A 132 3.52 -7.96 15.31
C LEU A 132 3.01 -8.96 16.35
N GLY A 133 2.87 -10.23 15.98
CA GLY A 133 2.37 -11.29 16.87
C GLY A 133 0.93 -11.07 17.36
N LYS A 134 0.12 -10.27 16.65
CA LYS A 134 -1.25 -9.93 17.02
C LYS A 134 -2.13 -9.77 15.78
N PRO A 135 -3.43 -10.12 15.83
CA PRO A 135 -4.33 -9.96 14.69
C PRO A 135 -4.51 -8.46 14.35
N MET A 136 -4.43 -8.12 13.05
CA MET A 136 -4.59 -6.75 12.55
C MET A 136 -6.04 -6.41 12.15
N LEU A 137 -6.85 -7.42 11.83
CA LEU A 137 -8.28 -7.28 11.56
C LEU A 137 -9.12 -7.94 12.66
N PRO A 138 -10.34 -7.45 12.92
CA PRO A 138 -11.30 -8.15 13.75
C PRO A 138 -11.61 -9.52 13.15
N GLN A 139 -11.58 -10.57 13.97
CA GLN A 139 -12.09 -11.88 13.56
C GLN A 139 -13.62 -11.78 13.58
N HIS A 140 -14.24 -11.84 12.40
CA HIS A 140 -15.68 -11.97 12.23
C HIS A 140 -16.04 -13.42 11.93
#